data_AF-A0A6A6CY94-F1
#
_entry.id   AF-A0A6A6CY94-F1
#
_cell.length_a   1.000
_cell.length_b   1.000
_cell.length_c   1.000
_cell.angle_alpha   90.00
_cell.angle_beta   90.00
_cell.angle_gamma   90.00
#
_symmetry.space_group_name_H-M   'P 1'
#
loop_
_entity.id
_entity.type
_entity.pdbx_description
1 polymer ?
#
loop_
_entity_poly.entity_id
_entity_poly.type
_entity_poly.pdbx_seq_one_letter_code
_entity_poly.pdbx_strand_id
1 'polypeptide(L)'
;MQSMIKFLLVLAIGAVTTNAQAVDGVSNSHAQSDVEDAATLGIDAFTLNVGNPSADYTYNTLSQLFETASSSSFKLFFSMDLAQQPNLSQFVNVVNTYLGHPAYYRSGANNRPFLSTFNANNHTPSEFSNFKSQLSQQVYFVPDFDDSPNYYSNSPSWFSTWNSVIDGAFS
;
A
#
# COMPACT_ATOMS: atom_id res chain seq x y z
N MET A 1 -20.22 -8.53 16.11
CA MET A 1 -18.79 -8.78 16.36
C MET A 1 -18.05 -8.37 15.10
N GLN A 2 -17.36 -7.23 15.12
CA GLN A 2 -16.54 -6.78 14.00
C GLN A 2 -15.21 -7.54 14.11
N SER A 3 -14.93 -8.42 13.15
CA SER A 3 -13.64 -9.13 13.09
C SER A 3 -12.53 -8.09 12.98
N MET A 4 -11.59 -8.07 13.93
CA MET A 4 -10.40 -7.22 13.82
C MET A 4 -9.50 -7.82 12.74
N ILE A 5 -9.32 -7.08 11.65
CA ILE A 5 -8.42 -7.43 10.57
C ILE A 5 -6.99 -7.29 11.08
N LYS A 6 -6.20 -8.36 10.97
CA LYS A 6 -4.79 -8.35 11.40
C LYS A 6 -3.90 -8.13 10.18
N PHE A 7 -3.04 -7.12 10.26
CA PHE A 7 -2.05 -6.79 9.22
C PHE A 7 -0.64 -7.16 9.69
N LEU A 8 0.19 -7.66 8.77
CA LEU A 8 1.64 -7.76 8.95
C LEU A 8 2.33 -6.74 8.02
N LEU A 9 3.37 -6.08 8.55
CA LEU A 9 4.09 -4.98 7.93
C LEU A 9 5.30 -5.47 7.11
N VAL A 10 5.35 -5.00 5.85
CA VAL A 10 6.48 -4.82 4.92
C VAL A 10 7.06 -6.08 4.24
N LEU A 11 6.65 -6.26 2.98
CA LEU A 11 7.57 -6.61 1.89
C LEU A 11 8.06 -5.29 1.28
N ALA A 12 9.36 -4.99 1.44
CA ALA A 12 9.99 -3.82 0.83
C ALA A 12 10.34 -4.13 -0.63
N ILE A 13 9.71 -3.43 -1.57
CA ILE A 13 10.03 -3.52 -2.99
C ILE A 13 10.96 -2.35 -3.33
N GLY A 14 12.26 -2.55 -3.10
CA GLY A 14 13.33 -1.60 -3.35
C GLY A 14 14.53 -2.24 -4.08
N ALA A 15 15.29 -1.45 -4.84
CA ALA A 15 16.39 -1.96 -5.64
C ALA A 15 17.57 -2.43 -4.77
N VAL A 16 18.07 -3.64 -5.01
CA VAL A 16 19.43 -4.05 -4.66
C VAL A 16 20.34 -3.64 -5.81
N THR A 17 21.22 -2.67 -5.58
CA THR A 17 22.28 -2.32 -6.54
C THR A 17 23.39 -3.37 -6.46
N THR A 18 23.24 -4.46 -7.21
CA THR A 18 24.26 -5.23 -7.94
C THR A 18 23.70 -6.60 -8.28
N ASN A 19 23.78 -7.00 -9.56
CA ASN A 19 23.63 -8.36 -10.07
C ASN A 19 22.37 -9.15 -9.63
N ALA A 20 21.29 -9.02 -10.41
CA ALA A 20 20.24 -10.04 -10.57
C ALA A 20 19.90 -10.89 -9.33
N GLN A 21 19.32 -10.24 -8.33
CA GLN A 21 18.51 -10.89 -7.29
C GLN A 21 17.31 -9.95 -7.11
N ALA A 22 16.13 -10.34 -7.61
CA ALA A 22 14.90 -9.83 -7.04
C ALA A 22 14.99 -10.07 -5.53
N VAL A 23 14.74 -9.03 -4.71
CA VAL A 23 14.60 -9.08 -3.24
C VAL A 23 15.32 -10.29 -2.63
N ASP A 24 16.60 -10.17 -2.27
CA ASP A 24 17.42 -11.26 -1.74
C ASP A 24 16.61 -12.10 -0.72
N GLY A 25 16.12 -13.26 -1.15
CA GLY A 25 15.29 -14.17 -0.35
C GLY A 25 13.87 -14.48 -0.83
N VAL A 26 13.24 -13.74 -1.76
CA VAL A 26 11.88 -14.10 -2.22
C VAL A 26 11.92 -14.78 -3.58
N SER A 27 12.32 -16.05 -3.60
CA SER A 27 11.96 -16.95 -4.71
C SER A 27 10.44 -17.17 -4.68
N ASN A 28 9.83 -17.62 -5.79
CA ASN A 28 8.39 -17.89 -5.87
C ASN A 28 7.87 -18.75 -4.69
N SER A 29 8.70 -19.66 -4.16
CA SER A 29 8.33 -20.50 -3.02
C SER A 29 8.28 -19.74 -1.70
N HIS A 30 9.07 -18.68 -1.53
CA HIS A 30 9.11 -17.88 -0.30
C HIS A 30 7.91 -16.93 -0.21
N ALA A 31 7.55 -16.22 -1.28
CA ALA A 31 6.33 -15.39 -1.31
C ALA A 31 5.07 -16.21 -1.06
N GLN A 32 5.02 -17.41 -1.63
CA GLN A 32 3.93 -18.35 -1.40
C GLN A 32 3.90 -18.84 0.05
N SER A 33 5.04 -19.28 0.59
CA SER A 33 5.13 -19.72 1.99
C SER A 33 4.75 -18.60 2.96
N ASP A 34 5.20 -17.37 2.72
CA ASP A 34 4.90 -16.22 3.59
C ASP A 34 3.39 -15.91 3.63
N VAL A 35 2.72 -15.94 2.46
CA VAL A 35 1.26 -15.74 2.39
C VAL A 35 0.51 -16.90 3.06
N GLU A 36 0.92 -18.13 2.83
CA GLU A 36 0.29 -19.33 3.42
C GLU A 36 0.49 -19.40 4.94
N ASP A 37 1.69 -19.10 5.43
CA ASP A 37 2.02 -19.06 6.86
C ASP A 37 1.27 -17.92 7.55
N ALA A 38 1.24 -16.73 6.96
CA ALA A 38 0.49 -15.61 7.50
C ALA A 38 -1.02 -15.91 7.57
N ALA A 39 -1.59 -16.50 6.52
CA ALA A 39 -2.98 -16.96 6.53
C ALA A 39 -3.23 -18.00 7.63
N THR A 40 -2.30 -18.94 7.84
CA THR A 40 -2.37 -19.94 8.92
C THR A 40 -2.34 -19.30 10.31
N LEU A 41 -1.61 -18.20 10.47
CA LEU A 41 -1.56 -17.40 11.70
C LEU A 41 -2.80 -16.49 11.88
N GLY A 42 -3.74 -16.50 10.92
CA GLY A 42 -4.93 -15.66 10.93
C GLY A 42 -4.65 -14.18 10.61
N ILE A 43 -3.60 -13.91 9.83
CA ILE A 43 -3.37 -12.61 9.19
C ILE A 43 -4.20 -12.59 7.91
N ASP A 44 -4.95 -11.50 7.70
CA ASP A 44 -5.89 -11.41 6.57
C ASP A 44 -5.27 -10.78 5.34
N ALA A 45 -4.23 -9.95 5.54
CA ALA A 45 -3.60 -9.22 4.46
C ALA A 45 -2.16 -8.77 4.73
N PHE A 46 -1.39 -8.59 3.67
CA PHE A 46 -0.14 -7.84 3.70
C PHE A 46 -0.28 -6.43 3.15
N THR A 47 0.50 -5.54 3.76
CA THR A 47 0.81 -4.22 3.21
C THR A 47 2.10 -4.31 2.41
N LEU A 48 2.06 -3.92 1.13
CA LEU A 48 3.22 -3.96 0.23
C LEU A 48 3.84 -2.57 0.15
N ASN A 49 5.09 -2.44 0.61
CA ASN A 49 5.80 -1.16 0.58
C ASN A 49 6.47 -0.96 -0.79
N VAL A 50 6.02 0.03 -1.56
CA VAL A 50 6.45 0.26 -2.95
C VAL A 50 7.33 1.50 -3.02
N GLY A 51 8.65 1.31 -3.20
CA GLY A 51 9.60 2.43 -3.34
C GLY A 51 10.05 2.72 -4.76
N ASN A 52 9.81 1.80 -5.70
CA ASN A 52 10.13 2.01 -7.12
C ASN A 52 8.96 1.53 -8.01
N PRO A 53 7.91 2.34 -8.16
CA PRO A 53 6.66 1.92 -8.79
C PRO A 53 6.75 1.70 -10.31
N SER A 54 7.85 2.06 -10.96
CA SER A 54 8.03 1.94 -12.41
C SER A 54 9.03 0.84 -12.83
N ALA A 55 9.70 0.18 -11.89
CA ALA A 55 10.69 -0.84 -12.22
C ALA A 55 10.05 -2.20 -12.57
N ASP A 56 10.67 -2.92 -13.52
CA ASP A 56 10.20 -4.25 -13.95
C ASP A 56 10.14 -5.25 -12.78
N TYR A 57 11.12 -5.22 -11.88
CA TYR A 57 11.12 -6.09 -10.71
C TYR A 57 9.90 -5.85 -9.81
N THR A 58 9.42 -4.60 -9.70
CA THR A 58 8.22 -4.27 -8.95
C THR A 58 7.00 -4.95 -9.56
N TYR A 59 6.79 -4.83 -10.87
CA TYR A 59 5.66 -5.49 -11.53
C TYR A 59 5.76 -7.02 -11.47
N ASN A 60 6.96 -7.58 -11.62
CA ASN A 60 7.16 -9.03 -11.51
C ASN A 60 6.80 -9.55 -10.10
N THR A 61 7.31 -8.90 -9.05
CA THR A 61 7.03 -9.27 -7.67
C THR A 61 5.55 -9.07 -7.32
N LEU A 62 4.96 -7.93 -7.70
CA LEU A 62 3.54 -7.67 -7.46
C LEU A 62 2.65 -8.68 -8.17
N SER A 63 2.92 -8.98 -9.45
CA SER A 63 2.18 -9.99 -10.22
C SER A 63 2.18 -11.33 -9.50
N GLN A 64 3.35 -11.79 -9.05
CA GLN A 64 3.48 -13.06 -8.31
C GLN A 64 2.69 -13.05 -7.01
N LEU A 65 2.85 -12.02 -6.17
CA LEU A 65 2.15 -11.92 -4.89
C LEU A 65 0.63 -11.91 -5.07
N PHE A 66 0.12 -11.12 -6.02
CA PHE A 66 -1.30 -11.04 -6.31
C PHE A 66 -1.85 -12.37 -6.85
N GLU A 67 -1.11 -13.06 -7.72
CA GLU A 67 -1.53 -14.36 -8.27
C GLU A 67 -1.58 -15.44 -7.17
N THR A 68 -0.57 -15.47 -6.30
CA THR A 68 -0.55 -16.34 -5.11
C THR A 68 -1.75 -16.04 -4.21
N ALA A 69 -1.99 -14.77 -3.87
CA ALA A 69 -3.09 -14.37 -2.99
C ALA A 69 -4.48 -14.68 -3.60
N SER A 70 -4.63 -14.62 -4.94
CA SER A 70 -5.87 -14.98 -5.64
C SER A 70 -6.34 -16.42 -5.40
N SER A 71 -5.44 -17.33 -5.03
CA SER A 71 -5.78 -18.71 -4.72
C SER A 71 -6.33 -18.92 -3.31
N SER A 72 -6.40 -17.87 -2.49
CA SER A 72 -6.82 -17.92 -1.09
C SER A 72 -7.75 -16.75 -0.70
N SER A 73 -8.13 -16.67 0.58
CA SER A 73 -8.84 -15.51 1.12
C SER A 73 -7.90 -14.34 1.46
N PHE A 74 -6.58 -14.54 1.37
CA PHE A 74 -5.57 -13.55 1.72
C PHE A 74 -5.64 -12.33 0.79
N LYS A 75 -5.38 -11.14 1.34
CA LYS A 75 -5.46 -9.89 0.59
C LYS A 75 -4.15 -9.12 0.62
N LEU A 76 -4.01 -8.19 -0.33
CA LEU A 76 -2.85 -7.32 -0.44
C LEU A 76 -3.31 -5.88 -0.69
N PHE A 77 -2.58 -4.90 -0.18
CA PHE A 77 -2.76 -3.50 -0.58
C PHE A 77 -1.43 -2.75 -0.57
N PHE A 78 -1.43 -1.57 -1.17
CA PHE A 78 -0.22 -0.77 -1.32
C PHE A 78 -0.03 0.23 -0.18
N SER A 79 1.21 0.31 0.27
CA SER A 79 1.81 1.44 0.98
C SER A 79 2.82 2.10 0.04
N MET A 80 2.57 3.34 -0.38
CA MET A 80 3.49 4.09 -1.23
C MET A 80 4.65 4.63 -0.39
N ASP A 81 5.88 4.25 -0.72
CA ASP A 81 7.09 4.76 -0.06
C ASP A 81 7.52 6.09 -0.70
N LEU A 82 7.01 7.19 -0.14
CA LEU A 82 7.27 8.52 -0.69
C LEU A 82 8.66 9.05 -0.31
N ALA A 83 9.36 8.41 0.63
CA ALA A 83 10.76 8.72 0.93
C ALA A 83 11.69 8.14 -0.14
N GLN A 84 11.37 6.96 -0.69
CA GLN A 84 12.12 6.35 -1.79
C GLN A 84 11.71 6.91 -3.17
N GLN A 85 10.41 7.15 -3.38
CA GLN A 85 9.90 7.77 -4.60
C GLN A 85 8.99 8.97 -4.25
N PRO A 86 9.52 10.19 -4.24
CA PRO A 86 8.77 11.38 -3.83
C PRO A 86 7.78 11.89 -4.88
N ASN A 87 7.78 11.36 -6.11
CA ASN A 87 6.85 11.81 -7.13
C ASN A 87 5.60 10.92 -7.17
N LEU A 88 4.49 11.39 -6.59
CA LEU A 88 3.18 10.70 -6.58
C LEU A 88 2.73 10.21 -7.98
N SER A 89 3.02 10.96 -9.04
CA SER A 89 2.61 10.57 -10.39
C SER A 89 3.26 9.26 -10.87
N GLN A 90 4.42 8.88 -10.31
CA GLN A 90 5.09 7.61 -10.63
C GLN A 90 4.29 6.41 -10.12
N PHE A 91 3.40 6.58 -9.14
CA PHE A 91 2.59 5.50 -8.59
C PHE A 91 1.29 5.25 -9.35
N VAL A 92 0.82 6.20 -10.18
CA VAL A 92 -0.50 6.14 -10.83
C VAL A 92 -0.67 4.85 -11.64
N ASN A 93 0.35 4.48 -12.42
CA ASN A 93 0.30 3.29 -13.27
C ASN A 93 0.20 2.01 -12.43
N VAL A 94 1.14 1.79 -11.49
CA VAL A 94 1.16 0.56 -10.69
C VAL A 94 -0.10 0.44 -9.83
N VAL A 95 -0.58 1.55 -9.25
CA VAL A 95 -1.82 1.55 -8.48
C VAL A 95 -2.98 1.13 -9.37
N ASN A 96 -3.21 1.81 -10.50
CA ASN A 96 -4.30 1.50 -11.42
C ASN A 96 -4.26 0.06 -11.96
N THR A 97 -3.08 -0.51 -12.18
CA THR A 97 -2.93 -1.91 -12.61
C THR A 97 -3.57 -2.89 -11.63
N TYR A 98 -3.44 -2.65 -10.31
CA TYR A 98 -3.84 -3.63 -9.29
C TYR A 98 -5.13 -3.28 -8.53
N LEU A 99 -5.65 -2.05 -8.57
CA LEU A 99 -6.88 -1.68 -7.83
C LEU A 99 -8.08 -2.58 -8.15
N GLY A 100 -8.15 -3.11 -9.37
CA GLY A 100 -9.22 -4.02 -9.82
C GLY A 100 -9.01 -5.50 -9.45
N HIS A 101 -7.85 -5.86 -8.90
CA HIS A 101 -7.48 -7.25 -8.71
C HIS A 101 -8.31 -7.92 -7.59
N PRO A 102 -8.78 -9.18 -7.74
CA PRO A 102 -9.64 -9.85 -6.74
C PRO A 102 -8.99 -10.04 -5.36
N ALA A 103 -7.66 -10.16 -5.32
CA ALA A 103 -6.89 -10.21 -4.08
C ALA A 103 -6.54 -8.83 -3.49
N TYR A 104 -6.95 -7.72 -4.13
CA TYR A 104 -6.74 -6.38 -3.57
C TYR A 104 -7.67 -6.14 -2.38
N TYR A 105 -7.11 -5.72 -1.25
CA TYR A 105 -7.88 -5.45 -0.03
C TYR A 105 -8.79 -4.24 -0.23
N ARG A 106 -10.02 -4.35 0.27
CA ARG A 106 -11.09 -3.35 0.13
C ARG A 106 -11.68 -3.02 1.49
N SER A 107 -12.06 -1.75 1.68
CA SER A 107 -12.60 -1.27 2.95
C SER A 107 -13.60 -0.12 2.78
N GLY A 108 -14.16 0.31 3.92
CA GLY A 108 -15.19 1.33 4.02
C GLY A 108 -16.57 0.87 3.57
N ALA A 109 -17.57 1.73 3.80
CA ALA A 109 -18.98 1.41 3.49
C ALA A 109 -19.23 1.07 2.01
N ASN A 110 -18.38 1.57 1.11
CA ASN A 110 -18.51 1.40 -0.34
C ASN A 110 -17.57 0.32 -0.92
N ASN A 111 -16.91 -0.49 -0.08
CA ASN A 111 -16.00 -1.56 -0.50
C ASN A 111 -14.93 -1.10 -1.52
N ARG A 112 -14.31 0.06 -1.24
CA ARG A 112 -13.33 0.71 -2.12
C ARG A 112 -11.94 0.09 -1.93
N PRO A 113 -11.09 0.04 -2.96
CA PRO A 113 -9.71 -0.41 -2.82
C PRO A 113 -8.97 0.39 -1.75
N PHE A 114 -8.32 -0.27 -0.80
CA PHE A 114 -7.60 0.39 0.28
C PHE A 114 -6.21 0.83 -0.18
N LEU A 115 -5.81 2.07 0.12
CA LEU A 115 -4.50 2.60 -0.25
C LEU A 115 -3.88 3.34 0.93
N SER A 116 -2.58 3.15 1.14
CA SER A 116 -1.78 3.79 2.19
C SER A 116 -0.51 4.43 1.61
N THR A 117 0.20 5.14 2.49
CA THR A 117 1.59 5.58 2.36
C THR A 117 2.43 5.00 3.49
N PHE A 118 3.75 4.96 3.30
CA PHE A 118 4.71 4.71 4.38
C PHE A 118 5.11 6.01 5.12
N ASN A 119 4.94 7.16 4.46
CA ASN A 119 5.19 8.50 5.00
C ASN A 119 4.48 9.56 4.14
N ALA A 120 4.37 10.79 4.64
CA ALA A 120 3.79 11.91 3.90
C ALA A 120 4.79 12.55 2.93
N ASN A 121 6.08 12.53 3.26
CA ASN A 121 7.15 13.18 2.50
C ASN A 121 6.84 14.65 2.15
N ASN A 122 6.30 15.41 3.11
CA ASN A 122 5.91 16.82 2.98
C ASN A 122 4.89 17.17 1.88
N HIS A 123 4.20 16.19 1.30
CA HIS A 123 3.13 16.48 0.36
C HIS A 123 1.95 17.17 1.04
N THR A 124 1.18 17.89 0.24
CA THR A 124 0.00 18.67 0.65
C THR A 124 -1.29 17.92 0.35
N PRO A 125 -2.42 18.29 1.00
CA PRO A 125 -3.73 17.74 0.67
C PRO A 125 -4.11 17.88 -0.81
N SER A 126 -3.72 18.99 -1.46
CA SER A 126 -4.01 19.22 -2.89
C SER A 126 -3.24 18.28 -3.81
N GLU A 127 -1.98 17.95 -3.47
CA GLU A 127 -1.19 17.00 -4.27
C GLU A 127 -1.77 15.59 -4.20
N PHE A 128 -2.18 15.14 -3.00
CA PHE A 128 -2.89 13.86 -2.86
C PHE A 128 -4.26 13.88 -3.53
N SER A 129 -4.99 14.99 -3.49
CA SER A 129 -6.27 15.13 -4.19
C SER A 129 -6.09 14.99 -5.71
N ASN A 130 -5.06 15.63 -6.27
CA ASN A 130 -4.70 15.52 -7.68
C ASN A 130 -4.18 14.11 -8.06
N PHE A 131 -3.47 13.44 -7.16
CA PHE A 131 -3.09 12.04 -7.38
C PHE A 131 -4.32 11.13 -7.41
N LYS A 132 -5.22 11.23 -6.42
CA LYS A 132 -6.44 10.42 -6.33
C LYS A 132 -7.36 10.62 -7.53
N SER A 133 -7.43 11.82 -8.11
CA SER A 133 -8.25 12.08 -9.31
C SER A 133 -7.74 11.37 -10.57
N GLN A 134 -6.48 10.93 -10.59
CA GLN A 134 -5.89 10.16 -11.69
C GLN A 134 -6.12 8.65 -11.55
N LEU A 135 -6.71 8.20 -10.43
CA LEU A 135 -7.03 6.79 -10.20
C LEU A 135 -8.39 6.47 -10.82
N SER A 136 -8.46 5.37 -11.56
CA SER A 136 -9.66 4.87 -12.24
C SER A 136 -10.78 4.45 -11.28
N GLN A 137 -10.44 4.22 -10.00
CA GLN A 137 -11.38 3.87 -8.94
C GLN A 137 -11.18 4.83 -7.76
N GLN A 138 -12.28 5.18 -7.09
CA GLN A 138 -12.19 5.87 -5.81
C GLN A 138 -11.57 4.91 -4.79
N VAL A 139 -10.40 5.27 -4.27
CA VAL A 139 -9.71 4.53 -3.21
C VAL A 139 -10.23 4.92 -1.83
N TYR A 140 -10.19 3.98 -0.88
CA TYR A 140 -10.28 4.23 0.55
C TYR A 140 -8.88 4.56 1.06
N PHE A 141 -8.58 5.83 1.25
CA PHE A 141 -7.22 6.30 1.51
C PHE A 141 -6.96 6.52 3.00
N VAL A 142 -6.09 5.71 3.58
CA VAL A 142 -5.67 5.80 4.99
C VAL A 142 -4.14 5.87 4.98
N PRO A 143 -3.56 7.08 5.01
CA PRO A 143 -2.12 7.22 4.99
C PRO A 143 -1.48 7.03 6.37
N ASP A 144 -0.18 6.72 6.34
CA ASP A 144 0.73 7.00 7.45
C ASP A 144 1.45 8.33 7.17
N PHE A 145 1.09 9.36 7.93
CA PHE A 145 1.57 10.75 7.81
C PHE A 145 2.12 11.23 9.17
N ASP A 146 2.65 10.31 9.97
CA ASP A 146 3.20 10.61 11.28
C ASP A 146 4.37 11.62 11.26
N ASP A 147 5.03 11.73 10.12
CA ASP A 147 6.09 12.70 9.78
C ASP A 147 5.57 14.09 9.41
N SER A 148 4.25 14.27 9.25
CA SER A 148 3.67 15.53 8.82
C SER A 148 3.48 16.54 9.98
N PRO A 149 3.55 17.86 9.70
CA PRO A 149 3.35 18.87 10.72
C PRO A 149 1.99 18.74 11.42
N ASN A 150 1.98 18.92 12.74
CA ASN A 150 0.79 18.88 13.60
C ASN A 150 0.15 17.51 13.81
N TYR A 151 0.68 16.42 13.24
CA TYR A 151 0.13 15.07 13.39
C TYR A 151 -0.08 14.69 14.87
N TYR A 152 1.01 14.74 15.65
CA TYR A 152 1.00 14.44 17.08
C TYR A 152 0.73 15.64 17.97
N SER A 153 1.14 16.85 17.55
CA SER A 153 1.10 18.04 18.41
C SER A 153 -0.25 18.77 18.39
N ASN A 154 -1.05 18.60 17.33
CA ASN A 154 -2.39 19.20 17.21
C ASN A 154 -3.28 18.41 16.25
N SER A 155 -3.61 17.18 16.64
CA SER A 155 -4.39 16.26 15.81
C SER A 155 -5.74 16.83 15.33
N PRO A 156 -6.53 17.61 16.10
CA PRO A 156 -7.75 18.23 15.58
C PRO A 156 -7.50 19.16 14.39
N SER A 157 -6.45 20.00 14.47
CA SER A 157 -6.08 20.86 13.34
C SER A 157 -5.59 20.04 12.16
N TRP A 158 -4.83 18.98 12.41
CA TRP A 158 -4.36 18.07 11.37
C TRP A 158 -5.52 17.41 10.63
N PHE A 159 -6.48 16.81 11.34
CA PHE A 159 -7.67 16.22 10.72
C PHE A 159 -8.49 17.28 9.95
N SER A 160 -8.60 18.51 10.44
CA SER A 160 -9.26 19.58 9.70
C SER A 160 -8.56 19.92 8.38
N THR A 161 -7.24 19.79 8.30
CA THR A 161 -6.45 20.02 7.08
C THR A 161 -6.63 18.87 6.07
N TRP A 162 -6.70 17.63 6.56
CA TRP A 162 -6.65 16.43 5.74
C TRP A 162 -8.01 15.76 5.45
N ASN A 163 -9.08 16.17 6.12
CA ASN A 163 -10.41 15.51 6.03
C ASN A 163 -11.02 15.40 4.62
N SER A 164 -10.59 16.25 3.68
CA SER A 164 -11.10 16.25 2.31
C SER A 164 -10.43 15.19 1.43
N VAL A 165 -9.30 14.63 1.88
CA VAL A 165 -8.49 13.70 1.08
C VAL A 165 -8.31 12.34 1.73
N ILE A 166 -8.38 12.23 3.07
CA ILE A 166 -8.24 10.96 3.80
C ILE A 166 -9.60 10.38 4.22
N ASP A 167 -9.66 9.06 4.33
CA ASP A 167 -10.80 8.29 4.87
C ASP A 167 -10.50 7.73 6.27
N GLY A 168 -9.28 7.98 6.79
CA GLY A 168 -8.77 7.58 8.10
C GLY A 168 -7.29 7.94 8.23
N ALA A 169 -6.66 7.62 9.35
CA ALA A 169 -5.21 7.74 9.55
C ALA A 169 -4.71 6.60 10.45
N PHE A 170 -3.45 6.16 10.27
CA PHE A 170 -2.80 5.18 11.15
C PHE A 170 -2.27 5.86 12.43
N SER A 171 -2.74 5.47 13.61
CA SER A 171 -2.28 6.03 14.90
C SER A 171 -1.34 5.09 15.64
#